data_AF-A0A967T045-F1
#
_entry.id   AF-A0A967T045-F1
#
_cell.length_a   1.000
_cell.length_b   1.000
_cell.length_c   1.000
_cell.angle_alpha   90.00
_cell.angle_beta   90.00
_cell.angle_gamma   90.00
#
_symmetry.space_group_name_H-M   'P 1'
#
loop_
_entity.id
_entity.type
_entity.pdbx_description
1 polymer ?
#
loop_
_entity_poly.entity_id
_entity_poly.type
_entity_poly.pdbx_seq_one_letter_code
_entity_poly.pdbx_strand_id
1 'polypeptide(L)'
;SVDAVHYVTNIVKQEQIDCDYSVNGMSYLATKPSHIESVRSYGEYLDREFGYSSTHWVPADQINTEIGSTAFHGALVDQLGSQLQPAKYVNGLARIAHQYGAKLLDQTRVEKINRRSGRFSLKTSRGVIEANQVLLATGGYTTNLVPKVRQGIFPVGSYIIVTEPLPKSLQRELSPKNRVFYDSKIFLNYFCLTPDGRMMLGGRANLSPNLDLRKSAS
;
A
#
# COMPACT_ATOMS: atom_id res chain seq x y z
N SER A 1 7.98 9.54 4.42
CA SER A 1 7.85 10.88 5.04
C SER A 1 6.40 11.08 5.45
N VAL A 2 6.15 11.71 6.59
CA VAL A 2 4.83 12.17 7.04
C VAL A 2 4.17 13.06 5.98
N ASP A 3 4.98 13.86 5.27
CA ASP A 3 4.51 14.74 4.19
C ASP A 3 3.76 13.96 3.10
N ALA A 4 4.17 12.74 2.79
CA ALA A 4 3.51 11.93 1.78
C ALA A 4 2.10 11.51 2.24
N VAL A 5 1.94 11.17 3.52
CA VAL A 5 0.63 10.83 4.12
C VAL A 5 -0.28 12.06 4.12
N HIS A 6 0.25 13.22 4.51
CA HIS A 6 -0.47 14.48 4.47
C HIS A 6 -0.85 14.88 3.05
N TYR A 7 0.04 14.66 2.08
CA TYR A 7 -0.22 14.97 0.68
C TYR A 7 -1.36 14.13 0.11
N VAL A 8 -1.38 12.82 0.37
CA VAL A 8 -2.50 11.94 -0.02
C VAL A 8 -3.79 12.41 0.66
N THR A 9 -3.75 12.69 1.96
CA THR A 9 -4.92 13.20 2.71
C THR A 9 -5.47 14.48 2.08
N ASN A 10 -4.59 15.42 1.74
CA ASN A 10 -4.96 16.70 1.18
C ASN A 10 -5.55 16.55 -0.21
N ILE A 11 -4.92 15.76 -1.10
CA ILE A 11 -5.46 15.50 -2.45
C ILE A 11 -6.84 14.86 -2.38
N VAL A 12 -6.99 13.80 -1.56
CA VAL A 12 -8.28 13.11 -1.44
C VAL A 12 -9.39 14.08 -1.00
N LYS A 13 -9.10 14.95 -0.03
CA LYS A 13 -10.06 15.94 0.49
C LYS A 13 -10.34 17.06 -0.51
N GLN A 14 -9.30 17.67 -1.07
CA GLN A 14 -9.41 18.83 -1.96
C GLN A 14 -10.11 18.48 -3.28
N GLU A 15 -9.77 17.33 -3.86
CA GLU A 15 -10.28 16.88 -5.15
C GLU A 15 -11.49 15.94 -5.01
N GLN A 16 -11.97 15.75 -3.78
CA GLN A 16 -13.12 14.94 -3.41
C GLN A 16 -13.08 13.54 -4.05
N ILE A 17 -11.94 12.85 -3.88
CA ILE A 17 -11.76 11.51 -4.42
C ILE A 17 -12.53 10.52 -3.54
N ASP A 18 -13.60 9.95 -4.10
CA ASP A 18 -14.31 8.83 -3.48
C ASP A 18 -13.48 7.54 -3.58
N CYS A 19 -12.57 7.33 -2.63
CA CYS A 19 -11.71 6.15 -2.54
C CYS A 19 -11.77 5.43 -1.19
N ASP A 20 -12.89 5.56 -0.47
CA ASP A 20 -13.09 4.95 0.85
C ASP A 20 -11.96 5.30 1.85
N TYR A 21 -11.41 6.52 1.74
CA TYR A 21 -10.31 6.98 2.57
C TYR A 21 -10.75 7.08 4.03
N SER A 22 -10.01 6.45 4.94
CA SER A 22 -10.25 6.54 6.39
C SER A 22 -8.94 6.54 7.17
N VAL A 23 -8.94 7.29 8.27
CA VAL A 23 -7.80 7.46 9.19
C VAL A 23 -8.18 6.83 10.52
N ASN A 24 -8.12 5.50 10.58
CA ASN A 24 -8.44 4.72 11.77
C ASN A 24 -7.19 4.19 12.49
N GLY A 25 -6.00 4.54 11.98
CA GLY A 25 -4.72 4.06 12.46
C GLY A 25 -4.33 2.68 11.95
N MET A 26 -3.08 2.33 12.20
CA MET A 26 -2.49 1.03 11.93
C MET A 26 -1.95 0.42 13.23
N SER A 27 -1.92 -0.90 13.33
CA SER A 27 -1.42 -1.62 14.49
C SER A 27 -0.39 -2.68 14.09
N TYR A 28 0.82 -2.53 14.62
CA TYR A 28 1.91 -3.49 14.48
C TYR A 28 1.90 -4.48 15.64
N LEU A 29 1.54 -5.72 15.36
CA LEU A 29 1.24 -6.72 16.37
C LEU A 29 2.46 -7.59 16.73
N ALA A 30 2.80 -7.68 18.02
CA ALA A 30 3.83 -8.57 18.54
C ALA A 30 3.29 -10.01 18.62
N THR A 31 3.80 -10.91 17.77
CA THR A 31 3.31 -12.29 17.66
C THR A 31 3.96 -13.29 18.61
N LYS A 32 5.06 -12.89 19.26
CA LYS A 32 5.76 -13.67 20.29
C LYS A 32 6.23 -12.73 21.41
N PRO A 33 6.43 -13.22 22.64
CA PRO A 33 6.98 -12.40 23.72
C PRO A 33 8.34 -11.79 23.35
N SER A 34 9.18 -12.54 22.62
CA SER A 34 10.48 -12.07 22.16
C SER A 34 10.41 -10.93 21.12
N HIS A 35 9.24 -10.65 20.54
CA HIS A 35 9.06 -9.54 19.59
C HIS A 35 8.64 -8.23 20.27
N ILE A 36 8.25 -8.26 21.55
CA ILE A 36 7.75 -7.08 22.27
C ILE A 36 8.78 -5.94 22.19
N GLU A 37 10.03 -6.22 22.54
CA GLU A 37 11.05 -5.18 22.62
C GLU A 37 11.37 -4.57 21.25
N SER A 38 11.43 -5.39 20.19
CA SER A 38 11.70 -4.88 18.84
C SER A 38 10.53 -4.04 18.31
N VAL A 39 9.29 -4.42 18.58
CA VAL A 39 8.11 -3.65 18.18
C VAL A 39 8.02 -2.33 18.96
N ARG A 40 8.26 -2.36 20.28
CA ARG A 40 8.22 -1.18 21.15
C ARG A 40 9.32 -0.18 20.81
N SER A 41 10.57 -0.64 20.73
CA SER A 41 11.72 0.19 20.39
C SER A 41 11.63 0.79 18.98
N TYR A 42 10.88 0.17 18.06
CA TYR A 42 10.59 0.77 16.75
C TYR A 42 9.81 2.08 16.88
N GLY A 43 8.80 2.15 17.76
CA GLY A 43 8.07 3.40 18.02
C GLY A 43 8.95 4.48 18.65
N GLU A 44 9.76 4.10 19.64
CA GLU A 44 10.73 4.99 20.29
C GLU A 44 11.78 5.53 19.29
N TYR A 45 12.23 4.67 18.36
CA TYR A 45 13.11 5.04 17.27
C TYR A 45 12.45 6.04 16.30
N LEU A 46 11.18 5.81 15.93
CA LEU A 46 10.44 6.71 15.06
C LEU A 46 10.32 8.12 15.65
N ASP A 47 10.04 8.20 16.94
CA ASP A 47 9.98 9.48 17.66
C ASP A 47 11.36 10.15 17.74
N ARG A 48 12.38 9.42 18.22
CA ARG A 48 13.72 9.97 18.44
C ARG A 48 14.40 10.45 17.16
N GLU A 49 14.32 9.69 16.07
CA GLU A 49 15.07 10.00 14.85
C GLU A 49 14.28 10.88 13.87
N PHE A 50 12.94 10.82 13.90
CA PHE A 50 12.10 11.51 12.92
C PHE A 50 11.07 12.46 13.54
N GLY A 51 11.03 12.61 14.87
CA GLY A 51 10.01 13.40 15.56
C GLY A 51 8.59 12.83 15.37
N TYR A 52 8.48 11.53 15.08
CA TYR A 52 7.21 10.89 14.77
C TYR A 52 6.51 10.37 16.03
N SER A 53 5.93 11.28 16.80
CA SER A 53 5.29 10.98 18.09
C SER A 53 3.83 10.49 17.98
N SER A 54 3.38 10.07 16.79
CA SER A 54 2.00 9.60 16.56
C SER A 54 1.79 8.12 16.90
N THR A 55 2.83 7.46 17.41
CA THR A 55 2.78 6.06 17.81
C THR A 55 2.68 5.90 19.33
N HIS A 56 2.00 4.87 19.79
CA HIS A 56 1.98 4.49 21.21
C HIS A 56 1.96 2.97 21.37
N TRP A 57 2.52 2.49 22.47
CA TRP A 57 2.54 1.08 22.83
C TRP A 57 1.25 0.68 23.56
N VAL A 58 0.68 -0.46 23.17
CA VAL A 58 -0.45 -1.11 23.83
C VAL A 58 0.04 -2.46 24.38
N PRO A 59 0.01 -2.68 25.71
CA PRO A 59 0.43 -3.94 26.31
C PRO A 59 -0.58 -5.07 26.07
N ALA A 60 -0.14 -6.32 26.29
CA ALA A 60 -0.93 -7.53 26.00
C ALA A 60 -2.26 -7.59 26.76
N ASP A 61 -2.31 -7.07 28.00
CA ASP A 61 -3.52 -7.02 28.83
C ASP A 61 -4.57 -6.02 28.33
N GLN A 62 -4.20 -5.13 27.40
CA GLN A 62 -5.08 -4.14 26.79
C GLN A 62 -5.31 -4.38 25.29
N ILE A 63 -4.79 -5.48 24.74
CA ILE A 63 -4.80 -5.76 23.30
C ILE A 63 -6.21 -5.88 22.72
N ASN A 64 -7.16 -6.33 23.53
CA ASN A 64 -8.58 -6.45 23.17
C ASN A 64 -9.24 -5.09 22.83
N THR A 65 -8.65 -3.97 23.26
CA THR A 65 -9.12 -2.63 22.89
C THR A 65 -8.76 -2.27 21.44
N GLU A 66 -7.81 -3.00 20.84
CA GLU A 66 -7.30 -2.77 19.49
C GLU A 66 -7.78 -3.83 18.50
N ILE A 67 -7.80 -5.10 18.92
CA ILE A 67 -8.14 -6.26 18.08
C ILE A 67 -8.89 -7.31 18.91
N GLY A 68 -9.88 -7.96 18.30
CA GLY A 68 -10.68 -9.04 18.93
C GLY A 68 -9.94 -10.36 19.14
N SER A 69 -8.62 -10.33 19.42
CA SER A 69 -7.79 -11.52 19.58
C SER A 69 -6.81 -11.36 20.73
N THR A 70 -6.67 -12.42 21.53
CA THR A 70 -5.72 -12.53 22.63
C THR A 70 -4.38 -13.15 22.23
N ALA A 71 -4.19 -13.44 20.93
CA ALA A 71 -3.01 -14.13 20.42
C ALA A 71 -1.73 -13.26 20.35
N PHE A 72 -1.83 -11.96 20.62
CA PHE A 72 -0.72 -11.02 20.49
C PHE A 72 -0.23 -10.53 21.85
N HIS A 73 1.07 -10.29 21.96
CA HIS A 73 1.76 -9.93 23.19
C HIS A 73 1.92 -8.41 23.39
N GLY A 74 1.12 -7.64 22.65
CA GLY A 74 1.15 -6.19 22.61
C GLY A 74 1.19 -5.67 21.17
N ALA A 75 1.09 -4.36 21.03
CA ALA A 75 1.06 -3.70 19.73
C ALA A 75 1.66 -2.29 19.77
N LEU A 76 2.31 -1.89 18.68
CA LEU A 76 2.59 -0.48 18.42
C LEU A 76 1.47 0.07 17.53
N VAL A 77 0.72 1.05 18.03
CA VAL A 77 -0.38 1.68 17.30
C VAL A 77 0.08 3.01 16.72
N ASP A 78 -0.07 3.18 15.42
CA ASP A 78 0.13 4.44 14.70
C ASP A 78 -1.22 5.11 14.42
N GLN A 79 -1.46 6.29 14.99
CA GLN A 79 -2.72 7.01 14.84
C GLN A 79 -2.92 7.66 13.47
N LEU A 80 -1.84 7.95 12.73
CA LEU A 80 -1.92 8.56 11.39
C LEU A 80 -2.05 7.51 10.28
N GLY A 81 -1.98 6.24 10.66
CA GLY A 81 -2.27 5.13 9.76
C GLY A 81 -3.63 5.29 9.06
N SER A 82 -3.63 5.12 7.75
CA SER A 82 -4.82 5.30 6.92
C SER A 82 -4.98 4.17 5.93
N GLN A 83 -6.21 4.00 5.46
CA GLN A 83 -6.58 3.03 4.44
C GLN A 83 -7.43 3.68 3.37
N LEU A 84 -7.34 3.16 2.15
CA LEU A 84 -8.16 3.54 1.00
C LEU A 84 -8.29 2.37 0.06
N GLN A 85 -9.25 2.46 -0.87
CA GLN A 85 -9.38 1.55 -1.99
C GLN A 85 -8.45 2.03 -3.13
N PRO A 86 -7.37 1.30 -3.46
CA PRO A 86 -6.34 1.80 -4.37
C PRO A 86 -6.82 2.02 -5.80
N ALA A 87 -7.72 1.17 -6.31
CA ALA A 87 -8.26 1.31 -7.66
C ALA A 87 -9.15 2.55 -7.78
N LYS A 88 -10.02 2.81 -6.80
CA LYS A 88 -10.83 4.04 -6.74
C LYS A 88 -9.93 5.28 -6.64
N TYR A 89 -8.87 5.21 -5.81
CA TYR A 89 -7.91 6.32 -5.68
C TYR A 89 -7.21 6.63 -7.01
N VAL A 90 -6.67 5.61 -7.69
CA VAL A 90 -6.02 5.78 -9.01
C VAL A 90 -7.00 6.30 -10.06
N ASN A 91 -8.24 5.80 -10.09
CA ASN A 91 -9.27 6.31 -10.98
C ASN A 91 -9.61 7.78 -10.70
N GLY A 92 -9.69 8.17 -9.43
CA GLY A 92 -9.85 9.56 -9.00
C GLY A 92 -8.71 10.43 -9.50
N LEU A 93 -7.46 10.03 -9.25
CA LEU A 93 -6.28 10.74 -9.73
C LEU A 93 -6.25 10.87 -11.26
N ALA A 94 -6.62 9.81 -11.99
CA ALA A 94 -6.68 9.83 -13.45
C ALA A 94 -7.72 10.85 -13.95
N ARG A 95 -8.92 10.86 -13.37
CA ARG A 95 -9.95 11.85 -13.67
C ARG A 95 -9.43 13.27 -13.46
N ILE A 96 -8.81 13.53 -12.31
CA ILE A 96 -8.29 14.85 -11.96
C ILE A 96 -7.18 15.27 -12.93
N ALA A 97 -6.18 14.41 -13.15
CA ALA A 97 -5.08 14.69 -14.08
C ALA A 97 -5.61 15.04 -15.49
N HIS A 98 -6.63 14.33 -15.96
CA HIS A 98 -7.28 14.62 -17.22
C HIS A 98 -7.98 16.00 -17.23
N GLN A 99 -8.67 16.37 -16.14
CA GLN A 99 -9.28 17.69 -15.98
C GLN A 99 -8.24 18.83 -16.01
N TYR A 100 -7.04 18.59 -15.49
CA TYR A 100 -5.90 19.51 -15.60
C TYR A 100 -5.16 19.45 -16.96
N GLY A 101 -5.71 18.74 -17.95
CA GLY A 101 -5.22 18.72 -19.33
C GLY A 101 -4.25 17.58 -19.66
N ALA A 102 -4.01 16.63 -18.75
CA ALA A 102 -3.22 15.46 -19.07
C ALA A 102 -3.92 14.57 -20.11
N LYS A 103 -3.14 14.06 -21.08
CA LYS A 103 -3.61 13.06 -22.03
C LYS A 103 -3.31 11.68 -21.49
N LEU A 104 -4.37 10.94 -21.14
CA LEU A 104 -4.27 9.57 -20.69
C LEU A 104 -4.50 8.64 -21.87
N LEU A 105 -3.49 7.84 -22.20
CA LEU A 105 -3.50 6.91 -23.33
C LEU A 105 -3.33 5.49 -22.80
N ASP A 106 -4.44 4.79 -22.60
CA ASP A 106 -4.43 3.37 -22.27
C ASP A 106 -4.09 2.54 -23.52
N GLN A 107 -3.79 1.26 -23.31
CA GLN A 107 -3.46 0.29 -24.38
C GLN A 107 -2.37 0.79 -25.38
N THR A 108 -1.52 1.72 -24.92
CA THR A 108 -0.50 2.40 -25.72
C THR A 108 0.87 2.04 -25.16
N ARG A 109 1.27 0.78 -25.38
CA ARG A 109 2.52 0.26 -24.83
C ARG A 109 3.70 0.97 -25.48
N VAL A 110 4.61 1.53 -24.67
CA VAL A 110 5.90 2.01 -25.15
C VAL A 110 6.81 0.82 -25.42
N GLU A 111 7.28 0.70 -26.66
CA GLU A 111 8.12 -0.40 -27.14
C GLU A 111 9.60 -0.02 -27.20
N LYS A 112 9.88 1.27 -27.47
CA LYS A 112 11.25 1.78 -27.57
C LYS A 112 11.31 3.25 -27.19
N ILE A 113 12.36 3.62 -26.48
CA ILE A 113 12.69 5.01 -26.15
C ILE A 113 14.02 5.35 -26.84
N ASN A 114 14.01 6.34 -27.72
CA ASN A 114 15.22 6.87 -28.34
C ASN A 114 15.43 8.31 -27.89
N ARG A 115 16.68 8.72 -27.73
CA ARG A 115 17.03 10.13 -27.52
C ARG A 115 17.82 10.62 -28.73
N ARG A 116 17.35 11.68 -29.38
CA ARG A 116 18.01 12.31 -30.53
C ARG A 116 17.97 13.83 -30.37
N SER A 117 19.12 14.48 -30.55
CA SER A 117 19.25 15.95 -30.52
C SER A 117 18.56 16.61 -29.32
N GLY A 118 18.72 16.02 -28.13
CA GLY A 118 18.16 16.54 -26.88
C GLY A 118 16.69 16.20 -26.61
N ARG A 119 15.95 15.61 -27.56
CA ARG A 119 14.54 15.20 -27.39
C ARG A 119 14.38 13.67 -27.34
N PHE A 120 13.27 13.21 -26.80
CA PHE A 120 12.89 11.80 -26.74
C PHE A 120 11.83 11.48 -27.79
N SER A 121 12.05 10.38 -28.50
CA SER A 121 11.10 9.77 -29.43
C SER A 121 10.71 8.40 -28.90
N LEU A 122 9.44 8.25 -28.55
CA LEU A 122 8.86 7.03 -27.98
C LEU A 122 8.08 6.31 -29.06
N LYS A 123 8.56 5.13 -29.48
CA LYS A 123 7.76 4.23 -30.31
C LYS A 123 6.77 3.51 -29.41
N THR A 124 5.49 3.58 -29.76
CA THR A 124 4.41 2.89 -29.07
C THR A 124 3.66 1.96 -30.02
N SER A 125 2.82 1.08 -29.45
CA SER A 125 1.91 0.22 -30.21
C SER A 125 0.90 0.97 -31.09
N ARG A 126 0.71 2.28 -30.90
CA ARG A 126 -0.27 3.11 -31.61
C ARG A 126 0.35 4.28 -32.38
N GLY A 127 1.67 4.31 -32.50
CA GLY A 127 2.40 5.38 -33.20
C GLY A 127 3.57 5.94 -32.40
N VAL A 128 4.13 7.05 -32.87
CA VAL A 128 5.30 7.69 -32.26
C VAL A 128 4.86 8.93 -31.47
N ILE A 129 5.42 9.08 -30.27
CA ILE A 129 5.22 10.25 -29.40
C ILE A 129 6.57 10.94 -29.21
N GLU A 130 6.62 12.25 -29.44
CA GLU A 130 7.79 13.08 -29.18
C GLU A 130 7.63 13.83 -27.84
N ALA A 131 8.67 13.81 -27.01
CA ALA A 131 8.66 14.45 -25.69
C ALA A 131 10.02 15.09 -25.38
N ASN A 132 10.01 16.14 -24.55
CA ASN A 132 11.25 16.76 -24.07
C ASN A 132 11.85 16.00 -22.87
N GLN A 133 10.98 15.39 -22.06
CA GLN A 133 11.34 14.62 -20.87
C GLN A 133 10.51 13.33 -20.82
N VAL A 134 11.08 12.30 -20.21
CA VAL A 134 10.42 11.00 -20.01
C VAL A 134 10.64 10.57 -18.56
N LEU A 135 9.54 10.32 -17.84
CA LEU A 135 9.52 9.72 -16.52
C LEU A 135 9.10 8.25 -16.65
N LEU A 136 9.88 7.34 -16.06
CA LEU A 136 9.52 5.92 -16.00
C LEU A 136 8.79 5.67 -14.67
N ALA A 137 7.49 5.37 -14.76
CA ALA A 137 6.63 5.09 -13.61
C ALA A 137 5.96 3.70 -13.72
N THR A 138 6.70 2.69 -14.20
CA THR A 138 6.18 1.35 -14.54
C THR A 138 6.20 0.35 -13.37
N GLY A 139 6.65 0.76 -12.18
CA GLY A 139 6.69 -0.07 -10.99
C GLY A 139 7.37 -1.43 -11.20
N GLY A 140 6.84 -2.48 -10.54
CA GLY A 140 7.33 -3.86 -10.66
C GLY A 140 7.12 -4.50 -12.05
N TYR A 141 6.36 -3.85 -12.94
CA TYR A 141 6.09 -4.31 -14.31
C TYR A 141 7.08 -3.79 -15.33
N THR A 142 8.14 -3.10 -14.88
CA THR A 142 9.19 -2.60 -15.75
C THR A 142 9.79 -3.75 -16.56
N THR A 143 9.71 -3.64 -17.88
CA THR A 143 10.25 -4.63 -18.82
C THR A 143 11.70 -4.30 -19.21
N ASN A 144 12.24 -5.00 -20.20
CA ASN A 144 13.53 -4.68 -20.81
C ASN A 144 13.54 -3.36 -21.61
N LEU A 145 12.47 -2.55 -21.55
CA LEU A 145 12.44 -1.21 -22.17
C LEU A 145 13.62 -0.34 -21.71
N VAL A 146 13.99 -0.47 -20.43
CA VAL A 146 15.21 0.14 -19.87
C VAL A 146 15.94 -0.92 -19.03
N PRO A 147 16.88 -1.69 -19.62
CA PRO A 147 17.51 -2.84 -18.98
C PRO A 147 18.15 -2.54 -17.63
N LYS A 148 18.74 -1.34 -17.47
CA LYS A 148 19.34 -0.89 -16.22
C LYS A 148 18.34 -0.82 -15.06
N VAL A 149 17.09 -0.42 -15.33
CA VAL A 149 16.03 -0.37 -14.31
C VAL A 149 15.55 -1.78 -13.97
N ARG A 150 15.43 -2.65 -14.98
CA ARG A 150 14.98 -4.04 -14.79
C ARG A 150 15.88 -4.85 -13.85
N GLN A 151 17.19 -4.62 -13.87
CA GLN A 151 18.17 -5.34 -13.05
C GLN A 151 17.96 -5.17 -11.55
N GLY A 152 17.34 -4.06 -11.12
CA GLY A 152 17.03 -3.80 -9.71
C GLY A 152 15.68 -4.31 -9.23
N ILE A 153 14.89 -5.00 -10.07
CA ILE A 153 13.51 -5.37 -9.76
C ILE A 153 13.39 -6.88 -9.57
N PHE A 154 13.00 -7.29 -8.37
CA PHE A 154 12.70 -8.68 -8.03
C PHE A 154 11.18 -8.83 -7.76
N PRO A 155 10.44 -9.60 -8.58
CA PRO A 155 9.02 -9.80 -8.36
C PRO A 155 8.79 -10.65 -7.10
N VAL A 156 7.95 -10.15 -6.20
CA VAL A 156 7.53 -10.88 -5.00
C VAL A 156 6.01 -11.02 -5.04
N GLY A 157 5.54 -12.26 -4.90
CA GLY A 157 4.12 -12.58 -4.88
C GLY A 157 3.57 -12.34 -3.48
N SER A 158 2.48 -11.59 -3.41
CA SER A 158 1.61 -11.53 -2.24
C SER A 158 0.21 -11.95 -2.67
N TYR A 159 -0.50 -12.61 -1.77
CA TYR A 159 -1.86 -13.07 -2.00
C TYR A 159 -2.76 -12.39 -0.99
N ILE A 160 -3.95 -12.01 -1.45
CA ILE A 160 -5.00 -11.46 -0.63
C ILE A 160 -6.22 -12.35 -0.79
N ILE A 161 -6.85 -12.71 0.31
CA ILE A 161 -8.18 -13.31 0.37
C ILE A 161 -9.14 -12.34 1.06
N VAL A 162 -10.40 -12.39 0.67
CA VAL A 162 -11.45 -11.56 1.26
C VAL A 162 -12.65 -12.43 1.56
N THR A 163 -13.24 -12.27 2.74
CA THR A 163 -14.45 -13.01 3.14
C THR A 163 -15.71 -12.47 2.45
N GLU A 164 -16.83 -13.16 2.66
CA GLU A 164 -18.14 -12.51 2.55
C GLU A 164 -18.32 -11.38 3.59
N PRO A 165 -19.26 -10.45 3.40
CA PRO A 165 -19.52 -9.40 4.38
C PRO A 165 -19.90 -10.02 5.74
N LEU A 166 -19.19 -9.64 6.79
CA LEU A 166 -19.41 -10.15 8.13
C LEU A 166 -20.57 -9.41 8.81
N PRO A 167 -21.29 -10.03 9.76
CA PRO A 167 -22.24 -9.31 10.60
C PRO A 167 -21.60 -8.12 11.33
N LYS A 168 -22.34 -7.02 11.50
CA LYS A 168 -21.81 -5.79 12.12
C LYS A 168 -21.34 -6.01 13.57
N SER A 169 -21.93 -6.96 14.29
CA SER A 169 -21.46 -7.38 15.62
C SER A 169 -20.05 -7.96 15.55
N LEU A 170 -19.82 -8.90 14.63
CA LEU A 170 -18.51 -9.53 14.43
C LEU A 170 -17.46 -8.55 13.90
N GLN A 171 -17.84 -7.61 13.03
CA GLN A 171 -16.93 -6.52 12.61
C GLN A 171 -16.40 -5.73 13.82
N ARG A 172 -17.30 -5.32 14.73
CA ARG A 172 -16.94 -4.57 15.95
C ARG A 172 -16.11 -5.40 16.93
N GLU A 173 -16.40 -6.69 17.03
CA GLU A 173 -15.62 -7.62 17.86
C GLU A 173 -14.19 -7.77 17.32
N LEU A 174 -14.03 -8.05 16.02
CA LEU A 174 -12.73 -8.32 15.41
C LEU A 174 -11.83 -7.09 15.35
N SER A 175 -12.39 -5.92 15.02
CA SER A 175 -11.64 -4.66 14.91
C SER A 175 -12.43 -3.51 15.54
N PRO A 176 -12.39 -3.37 16.89
CA PRO A 176 -13.16 -2.36 17.62
C PRO A 176 -12.94 -0.93 17.12
N LYS A 177 -11.72 -0.63 16.68
CA LYS A 177 -11.30 0.68 16.16
C LYS A 177 -11.15 0.71 14.64
N ASN A 178 -11.57 -0.35 13.93
CA ASN A 178 -11.49 -0.48 12.47
C ASN A 178 -10.10 -0.19 11.89
N ARG A 179 -9.06 -0.71 12.55
CA ARG A 179 -7.66 -0.49 12.15
C ARG A 179 -7.24 -1.43 11.02
N VAL A 180 -6.15 -1.04 10.38
CA VAL A 180 -5.33 -1.98 9.61
C VAL A 180 -4.31 -2.62 10.54
N PHE A 181 -4.14 -3.93 10.44
CA PHE A 181 -3.21 -4.70 11.26
C PHE A 181 -2.12 -5.29 10.40
N TYR A 182 -0.92 -5.41 10.97
CA TYR A 182 0.15 -6.22 10.42
C TYR A 182 0.97 -6.83 11.54
N ASP A 183 1.54 -8.02 11.31
CA ASP A 183 2.17 -8.81 12.35
C ASP A 183 3.71 -8.83 12.26
N SER A 184 4.38 -9.18 13.36
CA SER A 184 5.86 -9.24 13.44
C SER A 184 6.47 -10.54 12.88
N LYS A 185 5.74 -11.30 12.06
CA LYS A 185 6.28 -12.53 11.46
C LYS A 185 7.19 -12.19 10.29
N ILE A 186 8.15 -13.08 10.03
CA ILE A 186 9.01 -13.01 8.84
C ILE A 186 8.17 -13.04 7.55
N PHE A 187 7.17 -13.91 7.52
CA PHE A 187 6.10 -13.86 6.52
C PHE A 187 4.96 -13.02 7.08
N LEU A 188 5.11 -11.70 6.90
CA LEU A 188 4.16 -10.68 7.31
C LEU A 188 2.74 -11.06 6.88
N ASN A 189 1.83 -11.13 7.85
CA ASN A 189 0.40 -11.07 7.56
C ASN A 189 -0.10 -9.66 7.83
N TYR A 190 -0.94 -9.17 6.94
CA TYR A 190 -1.65 -7.90 7.09
C TYR A 190 -3.13 -8.14 6.86
N PHE A 191 -3.98 -7.48 7.63
CA PHE A 191 -5.42 -7.68 7.54
C PHE A 191 -6.17 -6.46 8.02
N CYS A 192 -7.35 -6.24 7.47
CA CYS A 192 -8.25 -5.17 7.88
C CYS A 192 -9.69 -5.50 7.45
N LEU A 193 -10.64 -4.76 8.01
CA LEU A 193 -12.00 -4.77 7.48
C LEU A 193 -12.10 -3.82 6.28
N THR A 194 -12.70 -4.30 5.20
CA THR A 194 -13.09 -3.46 4.08
C THR A 194 -14.28 -2.57 4.48
N PRO A 195 -14.52 -1.44 3.76
CA PRO A 195 -15.65 -0.56 4.03
C PRO A 195 -17.02 -1.26 3.97
N ASP A 196 -17.17 -2.26 3.10
CA ASP A 196 -18.38 -3.08 2.98
C ASP A 196 -18.45 -4.22 4.02
N GLY A 197 -17.47 -4.31 4.93
CA GLY A 197 -17.53 -5.17 6.11
C GLY A 197 -16.99 -6.58 5.94
N ARG A 198 -16.13 -6.81 4.95
CA ARG A 198 -15.43 -8.09 4.75
C ARG A 198 -14.11 -8.06 5.48
N MET A 199 -13.61 -9.22 5.91
CA MET A 199 -12.24 -9.33 6.37
C MET A 199 -11.32 -9.56 5.17
N MET A 200 -10.39 -8.64 4.93
CA MET A 200 -9.29 -8.78 3.99
C MET A 200 -8.09 -9.33 4.75
N LEU A 201 -7.51 -10.42 4.28
CA LEU A 201 -6.25 -10.96 4.81
C LEU A 201 -5.26 -11.09 3.66
N GLY A 202 -4.08 -10.53 3.83
CA GLY A 202 -2.99 -10.64 2.90
C GLY A 202 -1.72 -11.13 3.57
N GLY A 203 -0.89 -11.77 2.77
CA GLY A 203 0.37 -12.30 3.27
C GLY A 203 1.24 -12.82 2.15
N ARG A 204 2.28 -13.56 2.55
CA ARG A 204 3.21 -14.21 1.63
C ARG A 204 3.07 -15.71 1.74
N ALA A 205 2.87 -16.38 0.61
CA ALA A 205 2.83 -17.83 0.55
C ALA A 205 4.20 -18.46 0.22
N ASN A 206 5.07 -17.79 -0.56
CA ASN A 206 6.39 -18.32 -0.93
C ASN A 206 7.36 -17.23 -1.47
N LEU A 207 8.67 -17.49 -1.43
CA LEU A 207 9.78 -16.71 -2.02
C LEU A 207 10.15 -17.18 -3.45
N SER A 208 9.25 -17.86 -4.15
CA SER A 208 9.55 -18.40 -5.48
C SER A 208 9.88 -17.27 -6.47
N PRO A 209 11.04 -17.30 -7.15
CA PRO A 209 11.38 -16.33 -8.20
C PRO A 209 10.58 -16.55 -9.50
N ASN A 210 9.81 -17.64 -9.58
CA ASN A 210 9.08 -18.07 -10.77
C ASN A 210 7.59 -17.64 -10.76
N LEU A 211 7.28 -16.49 -10.16
CA LEU A 211 5.93 -15.92 -10.26
C LEU A 211 5.68 -15.42 -11.68
N ASP A 212 4.77 -16.11 -12.37
CA ASP A 212 4.20 -15.60 -13.61
C ASP A 212 3.25 -14.45 -13.27
N LEU A 213 3.71 -13.22 -13.50
CA LEU A 213 2.93 -12.00 -13.24
C LEU A 213 1.61 -11.94 -14.03
N ARG A 214 1.49 -12.68 -15.14
CA ARG A 214 0.23 -12.74 -15.92
C ARG A 214 -0.79 -13.68 -15.31
N LYS A 215 -0.34 -14.77 -14.67
CA LYS A 215 -1.21 -15.72 -13.94
C LYS A 215 -1.54 -15.27 -12.52
N SER A 216 -0.70 -14.42 -11.93
CA SER A 216 -0.90 -13.94 -10.56
C SER A 216 -1.92 -12.79 -10.47
N ALA A 217 -2.29 -12.21 -11.62
CA ALA A 217 -3.22 -11.07 -11.73
C ALA A 217 -4.57 -11.45 -12.36
N SER A 218 -4.78 -12.74 -12.66
CA SER A 218 -6.04 -13.34 -13.17
C SER A 218 -6.74 -14.11 -12.06
#